data_AF-A0A849DU11-F1
#
_entry.id   AF-A0A849DU11-F1
#
_cell.length_a   1.000
_cell.length_b   1.000
_cell.length_c   1.000
_cell.angle_alpha   90.00
_cell.angle_beta   90.00
_cell.angle_gamma   90.00
#
_symmetry.space_group_name_H-M   'P 1'
#
loop_
_entity.id
_entity.type
_entity.pdbx_description
1 polymer ?
#
loop_
_entity_poly.entity_id
_entity_poly.type
_entity_poly.pdbx_seq_one_letter_code
_entity_poly.pdbx_strand_id
1 'polypeptide(L)' 'MLEQYGIRITQYIDIKDRRLNCRTPVIQPEDIPEPDRCFILPMVGKRGVRELIRPLLRARGFVEGVNCIFAA' A
#
# COMPACT_ATOMS: atom_id res chain seq x y z
N MET A 1 -16.73 -2.98 -10.80
CA MET A 1 -15.65 -3.67 -10.05
C MET A 1 -14.31 -3.21 -10.65
N LEU A 2 -13.31 -2.80 -9.86
CA LEU A 2 -12.08 -2.16 -10.39
C LEU A 2 -11.33 -3.03 -11.42
N GLU A 3 -11.42 -4.34 -11.30
CA GLU A 3 -10.87 -5.32 -12.25
C GLU A 3 -11.41 -5.17 -13.68
N GLN A 4 -12.67 -4.74 -13.85
CA GLN A 4 -13.27 -4.49 -15.16
C GLN A 4 -12.61 -3.29 -15.88
N TYR A 5 -11.93 -2.43 -15.12
CA TYR A 5 -11.12 -1.33 -15.62
C TYR A 5 -9.63 -1.69 -15.70
N GLY A 6 -9.28 -2.97 -15.55
CA GLY A 6 -7.90 -3.46 -15.58
C GLY A 6 -7.10 -3.24 -14.29
N ILE A 7 -7.74 -2.74 -13.23
CA ILE A 7 -7.08 -2.44 -11.95
C ILE A 7 -7.17 -3.67 -11.04
N ARG A 8 -6.02 -4.15 -10.57
CA ARG A 8 -5.92 -5.31 -9.65
C ARG A 8 -4.91 -5.04 -8.54
N ILE A 9 -5.10 -5.69 -7.39
CA ILE A 9 -4.10 -5.70 -6.32
C ILE A 9 -2.95 -6.61 -6.73
N THR A 10 -1.72 -6.08 -6.78
CA THR A 10 -0.52 -6.82 -7.18
C THR A 10 0.29 -7.33 -6.00
N GLN A 11 0.29 -6.59 -4.87
CA GLN A 11 0.91 -6.98 -3.62
C GLN A 11 0.09 -6.48 -2.43
N TYR A 12 0.22 -7.15 -1.30
CA TYR A 12 -0.12 -6.62 0.02
C TYR A 12 1.16 -6.20 0.75
N ILE A 13 1.05 -5.24 1.66
CA ILE A 13 2.19 -4.76 2.46
C ILE A 13 1.89 -5.05 3.94
N ASP A 14 2.77 -5.80 4.60
CA ASP A 14 2.68 -6.06 6.04
C ASP A 14 4.09 -6.04 6.65
N ILE A 15 4.20 -5.49 7.86
CA ILE A 15 5.48 -5.46 8.60
C ILE A 15 5.80 -6.81 9.24
N LYS A 16 4.79 -7.66 9.40
CA LYS A 16 4.96 -9.02 9.89
C LYS A 16 5.17 -9.92 8.69
N ASP A 17 6.13 -10.83 8.80
CA ASP A 17 6.25 -11.94 7.86
C ASP A 17 4.97 -12.78 7.90
N ARG A 18 4.16 -12.63 6.86
CA ARG A 18 2.81 -13.19 6.76
C ARG A 18 2.58 -13.68 5.36
N ARG A 19 1.91 -14.82 5.27
CA ARG A 19 1.35 -15.34 4.04
C ARG A 19 -0.15 -15.27 4.13
N LEU A 20 -0.77 -14.64 3.14
CA LEU A 20 -2.21 -14.66 2.99
C LEU A 20 -2.62 -15.93 2.25
N ASN A 21 -3.83 -16.42 2.51
CA ASN A 21 -4.41 -17.53 1.75
C ASN A 21 -4.94 -17.06 0.38
N CYS A 22 -4.12 -16.30 -0.34
CA CYS A 22 -4.37 -15.83 -1.69
C CYS A 22 -3.07 -15.92 -2.50
N ARG A 23 -3.18 -15.89 -3.84
CA ARG A 23 -1.99 -15.93 -4.72
C ARG A 23 -1.22 -14.61 -4.78
N THR A 24 -1.76 -13.54 -4.20
CA THR A 24 -1.13 -12.23 -4.16
C THR A 24 -0.04 -12.21 -3.09
N PRO A 25 1.21 -11.85 -3.42
CA PRO A 25 2.31 -11.83 -2.47
C PRO A 25 2.10 -10.75 -1.41
N VAL A 26 2.68 -11.00 -0.23
CA VAL A 26 2.86 -9.99 0.82
C VAL A 26 4.32 -9.58 0.79
N ILE A 27 4.58 -8.27 0.73
CA ILE A 27 5.92 -7.68 0.72
C ILE A 27 6.13 -6.84 1.98
N GLN A 28 7.39 -6.56 2.32
CA GLN A 28 7.72 -5.66 3.42
C GLN A 28 7.78 -4.21 2.93
N PRO A 29 7.67 -3.20 3.82
CA PRO A 29 7.70 -1.80 3.43
C PRO A 29 8.92 -1.41 2.59
N GLU A 30 10.11 -1.93 2.90
CA GLU A 30 11.35 -1.75 2.16
C GLU A 30 11.23 -2.12 0.67
N ASP A 31 10.45 -3.15 0.34
CA ASP A 31 10.27 -3.67 -1.02
C ASP A 31 9.22 -2.90 -1.85
N ILE A 32 8.61 -1.86 -1.28
CA ILE A 32 7.65 -1.00 -1.99
C ILE A 32 8.34 -0.40 -3.24
N PRO A 33 7.78 -0.59 -4.45
CA PRO A 33 8.30 0.03 -5.67
C PRO A 33 8.28 1.56 -5.60
N GLU A 34 9.06 2.19 -6.47
CA GLU A 34 9.04 3.65 -6.62
C GLU A 34 7.63 4.19 -6.97
N PRO A 35 7.33 5.46 -6.61
CA PRO A 35 5.96 6.01 -6.72
C PRO A 35 5.44 6.18 -8.16
N ASP A 36 6.29 6.07 -9.17
CA ASP A 36 5.94 6.06 -10.60
C ASP A 36 5.51 4.67 -11.10
N ARG A 37 5.74 3.62 -10.31
CA ARG A 37 5.48 2.22 -10.68
C ARG A 37 4.36 1.56 -9.89
N CYS A 38 3.85 2.19 -8.84
CA CYS A 38 2.75 1.64 -8.06
C CYS A 38 1.82 2.71 -7.47
N PHE A 39 0.64 2.25 -7.06
CA PHE A 39 -0.34 3.04 -6.33
C PHE A 39 -0.63 2.34 -5.00
N ILE A 40 -0.53 3.06 -3.88
CA ILE A 40 -0.68 2.48 -2.54
C ILE A 40 -2.01 2.89 -1.91
N LEU A 41 -2.69 1.91 -1.32
CA LEU A 41 -3.91 2.09 -0.54
C LEU A 41 -3.65 1.62 0.91
N PRO A 42 -3.19 2.49 1.83
CA PRO A 42 -3.04 2.11 3.23
C PRO A 42 -4.42 1.85 3.85
N MET A 43 -4.66 0.59 4.21
CA MET A 43 -5.89 0.13 4.85
C MET A 43 -5.55 -0.40 6.25
N VAL A 44 -5.57 0.46 7.27
CA VAL A 44 -5.21 0.10 8.64
C VAL A 44 -6.32 0.51 9.61
N GLY A 45 -6.92 -0.47 10.28
CA GLY A 45 -8.00 -0.23 11.27
C GLY A 45 -7.50 0.22 12.65
N LYS A 46 -6.19 0.20 12.90
CA LYS A 46 -5.61 0.59 14.19
C LYS A 46 -5.39 2.11 14.23
N ARG A 47 -6.08 2.78 15.15
CA ARG A 47 -5.94 4.23 15.41
C ARG A 47 -4.48 4.61 15.60
N GLY A 48 -4.04 5.70 14.96
CA GLY A 48 -2.66 6.21 15.05
C GLY A 48 -1.67 5.60 14.07
N VAL A 49 -2.02 4.51 13.36
CA VAL A 49 -1.10 3.90 12.38
C VAL A 49 -0.99 4.72 11.10
N ARG A 50 -2.05 5.44 10.72
CA ARG A 50 -2.05 6.33 9.55
C ARG A 50 -0.99 7.43 9.67
N GLU A 51 -0.78 7.92 10.87
CA GLU A 51 0.15 8.96 11.27
C GLU A 51 1.59 8.45 11.25
N LEU A 52 1.79 7.13 11.33
CA LEU A 52 3.09 6.47 11.14
C LEU A 52 3.38 6.17 9.66
N ILE A 53 2.37 5.74 8.89
CA ILE A 53 2.54 5.39 7.47
C ILE A 53 2.74 6.62 6.61
N ARG A 54 2.02 7.72 6.89
CA ARG A 54 2.04 8.93 6.06
C ARG A 54 3.43 9.57 5.93
N PRO A 55 4.20 9.78 7.02
CA PRO A 55 5.57 10.26 6.92
C PRO A 55 6.48 9.31 6.13
N LEU A 56 6.33 8.00 6.31
CA LEU A 56 7.16 6.99 5.63
C LEU A 56 6.93 7.01 4.11
N LEU A 57 5.67 7.06 3.68
CA LEU A 57 5.34 7.16 2.26
C LEU A 57 5.82 8.49 1.66
N ARG A 58 5.65 9.62 2.38
CA ARG A 58 6.15 10.93 1.94
C ARG A 58 7.68 10.95 1.79
N ALA A 59 8.40 10.35 2.74
CA ALA A 59 9.86 10.27 2.68
C ALA A 59 10.36 9.46 1.47
N ARG A 60 9.52 8.56 0.93
CA ARG A 60 9.78 7.80 -0.31
C ARG A 60 9.19 8.44 -1.56
N GLY A 61 8.74 9.69 -1.48
CA GLY A 61 8.24 10.44 -2.65
C GLY A 61 6.78 10.15 -3.03
N PHE A 62 6.02 9.41 -2.23
CA PHE A 62 4.58 9.25 -2.47
C PHE A 62 3.82 10.54 -2.12
N VAL A 63 2.89 10.89 -2.99
CA VAL A 63 2.02 12.06 -2.89
C VAL A 63 0.58 11.59 -2.79
N GLU A 64 -0.07 11.99 -1.70
CA GLU A 64 -1.48 11.67 -1.46
C GLU A 64 -2.37 12.31 -2.53
N GLY A 65 -3.30 11.52 -3.07
CA GLY A 65 -4.17 11.90 -4.19
C GLY A 65 -3.54 11.66 -5.57
N VAL A 66 -2.25 11.31 -5.65
CA VAL A 66 -1.57 11.03 -6.92
C VAL A 66 -1.21 9.55 -7.03
N ASN A 67 -0.38 9.05 -6.11
CA ASN A 67 0.10 7.66 -6.09
C ASN A 67 -0.13 6.97 -4.73
N CYS A 68 -0.80 7.63 -3.80
CA CYS A 68 -1.42 6.96 -2.67
C CYS A 68 -2.72 7.64 -2.24
N ILE A 69 -3.67 6.86 -1.71
CA ILE A 69 -4.86 7.40 -1.03
C ILE A 69 -5.02 6.64 0.28
N PHE A 70 -5.26 7.36 1.36
CA PHE A 70 -5.58 6.75 2.65
C PHE A 70 -7.10 6.68 2.79
N ALA A 71 -7.66 5.50 2.50
CA ALA A 71 -9.07 5.24 2.73
C ALA A 71 -9.38 5.18 4.25
N ALA A 72 -10.64 5.46 4.58
CA ALA A 72 -11.16 5.54 5.95
C ALA A 72 -11.53 4.17 6.51
#